data_AF-A0A800CGY8-F1
#
_entry.id   AF-A0A800CGY8-F1
#
_cell.length_a   1.000
_cell.length_b   1.000
_cell.length_c   1.000
_cell.angle_alpha   90.00
_cell.angle_beta   90.00
_cell.angle_gamma   90.00
#
_symmetry.space_group_name_H-M   'P 1'
#
loop_
_entity.id
_entity.type
_entity.pdbx_description
1 polymer ?
#
loop_
_entity_poly.entity_id
_entity_poly.type
_entity_poly.pdbx_seq_one_letter_code
_entity_poly.pdbx_strand_id
1 'polypeptide(L)'
;MTSRTVQGQGSAEPGKRRSLLSGHQKRTLKENLVAFAFLIPALAVVFTFGIFPIFYAAYVSLYKWRIKQNEWRGLDNYVNAMGDVAYVFFFILALALIITGLIVAYRAIKESRFKGIPLYLSALYLIPGAIIAWGFTLIILKAITFFAQEEAIAAGEAARLGNTFLGFLLIVVGIAFSIGIQRFIDKTLHNEGRVLPNFTLQATAVVLTLALGFIIARFTYSEMQSSERAAVALVRVRFLFLALIPLVIGYFIWVWGSRQQSNLKLALSILAATVFIAGGVWLATIWPTISADSDADFYQSLTVTIYYSMLTVPVQLGVSMILAYLLYQPLKGRPFFRIVFFIPYIAPAVATAGIFDAMFSLRPDSFANSIMVAFGAAPVKWLRESGSAISVLGQAFGIDAVANWDFGPSLALIVVILFNIWVFVGYDTVIFLAGLGNIPNTLYEAAKIDGAGRWSIFRHITFPLLSPTTYFLSVISIIGTFKAFNHLYVLRDPAAKGTIDSASVHFFVTFFRGARFGYSTSMAMVLFVIILVLYLVQNRIAAKSVHYG
;
A
#
# COMPACT_ATOMS: atom_id res chain seq x y z
N MET A 1 -61.00 -28.75 -57.13
CA MET A 1 -61.31 -30.04 -56.50
C MET A 1 -60.12 -30.97 -56.69
N THR A 2 -59.63 -31.55 -55.58
CA THR A 2 -58.89 -32.85 -55.43
C THR A 2 -57.56 -33.06 -56.19
N SER A 3 -56.39 -33.00 -55.52
CA SER A 3 -55.67 -34.09 -54.77
C SER A 3 -54.84 -34.99 -55.73
N ARG A 4 -53.60 -35.45 -55.49
CA ARG A 4 -52.85 -35.82 -54.28
C ARG A 4 -51.33 -35.67 -54.49
N THR A 5 -50.66 -35.51 -53.36
CA THR A 5 -49.24 -35.69 -53.01
C THR A 5 -48.55 -36.96 -53.50
N VAL A 6 -47.27 -36.87 -53.88
CA VAL A 6 -46.25 -37.91 -53.64
C VAL A 6 -44.94 -37.25 -53.20
N GLN A 7 -44.47 -37.69 -52.03
CA GLN A 7 -43.19 -37.34 -51.40
C GLN A 7 -42.02 -37.95 -52.19
N GLY A 8 -40.97 -37.14 -52.41
CA GLY A 8 -39.67 -37.59 -52.92
C GLY A 8 -38.56 -37.12 -51.97
N GLN A 9 -38.17 -38.03 -51.09
CA GLN A 9 -37.03 -38.07 -50.17
C GLN A 9 -35.96 -36.97 -50.30
N GLY A 10 -35.87 -36.13 -49.26
CA GLY A 10 -34.67 -35.34 -48.98
C GLY A 10 -33.53 -36.25 -48.53
N SER A 11 -32.44 -36.24 -49.30
CA SER A 11 -31.16 -36.81 -48.91
C SER A 11 -30.67 -36.14 -47.62
N ALA A 12 -30.64 -36.90 -46.53
CA ALA A 12 -30.05 -36.47 -45.27
C ALA A 12 -28.55 -36.19 -45.48
N GLU A 13 -28.16 -34.92 -45.36
CA GLU A 13 -26.75 -34.54 -45.25
C GLU A 13 -26.12 -35.28 -44.05
N PRO A 14 -24.92 -35.86 -44.20
CA PRO A 14 -24.23 -36.49 -43.08
C PRO A 14 -23.90 -35.40 -42.05
N GLY A 15 -24.42 -35.58 -40.84
CA GLY A 15 -24.31 -34.63 -39.74
C GLY A 15 -22.89 -34.10 -39.57
N LYS A 16 -22.66 -32.86 -40.01
CA LYS A 16 -21.49 -32.06 -39.61
C LYS A 16 -21.46 -32.06 -38.09
N ARG A 17 -20.54 -32.84 -37.50
CA ARG A 17 -20.17 -32.71 -36.09
C ARG A 17 -19.82 -31.24 -35.86
N ARG A 18 -20.77 -30.47 -35.33
CA ARG A 18 -20.54 -29.07 -34.95
C ARG A 18 -19.49 -29.10 -33.86
N SER A 19 -18.25 -28.86 -34.26
CA SER A 19 -17.10 -28.65 -33.40
C SER A 19 -17.51 -27.69 -32.27
N LEU A 20 -17.22 -28.06 -31.03
CA LEU A 20 -17.55 -27.32 -29.80
C LEU A 20 -17.09 -25.84 -29.81
N LEU A 21 -16.16 -25.48 -30.70
CA LEU A 21 -15.64 -24.13 -30.89
C LEU A 21 -15.59 -23.84 -32.40
N SER A 22 -15.97 -22.63 -32.81
CA SER A 22 -15.77 -22.15 -34.19
C SER A 22 -14.27 -22.05 -34.52
N GLY A 23 -13.89 -22.12 -35.80
CA GLY A 23 -12.48 -22.10 -36.20
C GLY A 23 -11.73 -20.87 -35.68
N HIS A 24 -12.39 -19.71 -35.67
CA HIS A 24 -11.85 -18.47 -35.12
C HIS A 24 -11.71 -18.52 -33.58
N GLN A 25 -12.68 -19.10 -32.87
CA GLN A 25 -12.63 -19.28 -31.41
C GLN A 25 -11.50 -20.21 -30.97
N LYS A 26 -11.24 -21.30 -31.72
CA LYS A 26 -10.10 -22.19 -31.46
C LYS A 26 -8.77 -21.45 -31.60
N ARG A 27 -8.66 -20.56 -32.59
CA ARG A 27 -7.45 -19.77 -32.83
C ARG A 27 -7.19 -18.81 -31.68
N THR A 28 -8.18 -18.02 -31.26
CA THR A 28 -8.02 -17.08 -30.14
C THR A 28 -7.79 -17.78 -28.80
N LEU A 29 -8.43 -18.92 -28.56
CA LEU A 29 -8.18 -19.71 -27.36
C LEU A 29 -6.75 -20.25 -27.34
N LYS A 30 -6.27 -20.76 -28.49
CA LYS A 30 -4.88 -21.22 -28.63
C LYS A 30 -3.89 -20.07 -28.44
N GLU A 31 -4.14 -18.92 -29.05
CA GLU A 31 -3.31 -17.71 -28.88
C GLU A 31 -3.25 -17.27 -27.41
N ASN A 32 -4.38 -17.23 -26.70
CA ASN A 32 -4.42 -16.88 -25.27
C ASN A 32 -3.75 -17.93 -24.39
N LEU A 33 -3.95 -19.23 -24.65
CA LEU A 33 -3.30 -20.31 -23.89
C LEU A 33 -1.78 -20.29 -24.08
N VAL A 34 -1.33 -19.99 -25.30
CA VAL A 34 0.09 -19.78 -25.58
C VAL A 34 0.60 -18.56 -24.80
N ALA A 35 -0.10 -17.43 -24.83
CA ALA A 35 0.27 -16.24 -24.06
C ALA A 35 0.33 -16.52 -22.55
N PHE A 36 -0.66 -17.23 -21.99
CA PHE A 36 -0.62 -17.65 -20.58
C PHE A 36 0.52 -18.61 -20.30
N ALA A 37 0.82 -19.56 -21.19
CA ALA A 37 1.96 -20.47 -21.04
C ALA A 37 3.28 -19.70 -20.95
N PHE A 38 3.44 -18.62 -21.73
CA PHE A 38 4.61 -17.72 -21.63
C PHE A 38 4.63 -16.90 -20.34
N LEU A 39 3.47 -16.53 -19.79
CA LEU A 39 3.38 -15.74 -18.55
C LEU A 39 3.45 -16.58 -17.27
N ILE A 40 3.09 -17.87 -17.31
CA ILE A 40 3.06 -18.76 -16.13
C ILE A 40 4.39 -18.77 -15.37
N PRO A 41 5.58 -18.89 -15.99
CA PRO A 41 6.85 -18.86 -15.27
C PRO A 41 7.05 -17.55 -14.49
N ALA A 42 6.73 -16.41 -15.09
CA ALA A 42 6.83 -15.10 -14.43
C ALA A 42 5.81 -14.98 -13.28
N LEU A 43 4.56 -15.40 -13.51
CA LEU A 43 3.51 -15.41 -12.49
C LEU A 43 3.86 -16.32 -11.32
N ALA A 44 4.47 -17.48 -11.58
CA ALA A 44 4.91 -18.40 -10.54
C ALA A 44 6.00 -17.78 -9.67
N VAL A 45 6.99 -17.10 -10.26
CA VAL A 45 8.04 -16.39 -9.51
C VAL A 45 7.44 -15.26 -8.68
N VAL A 46 6.57 -14.42 -9.26
CA VAL A 46 5.92 -13.31 -8.54
C VAL A 46 5.01 -13.83 -7.43
N PHE A 47 4.27 -14.90 -7.67
CA PHE A 47 3.44 -15.51 -6.65
C PHE A 47 4.30 -16.07 -5.52
N THR A 48 5.28 -16.92 -5.80
CA THR A 48 6.09 -17.61 -4.79
C THR A 48 6.96 -16.66 -3.97
N PHE A 49 7.59 -15.66 -4.58
CA PHE A 49 8.54 -14.78 -3.89
C PHE A 49 7.97 -13.40 -3.54
N GLY A 50 6.88 -12.97 -4.20
CA GLY A 50 6.26 -11.67 -3.95
C GLY A 50 4.99 -11.77 -3.10
N ILE A 51 4.01 -12.56 -3.55
CA ILE A 51 2.65 -12.56 -2.97
C ILE A 51 2.52 -13.58 -1.83
N PHE A 52 3.05 -14.78 -2.01
CA PHE A 52 2.95 -15.89 -1.07
C PHE A 52 3.51 -15.55 0.32
N PRO A 53 4.69 -14.89 0.46
CA PRO A 53 5.21 -14.52 1.77
C PRO A 53 4.26 -13.60 2.55
N ILE A 54 3.44 -12.78 1.88
CA ILE A 54 2.44 -11.92 2.53
C ILE A 54 1.31 -12.76 3.11
N PHE A 55 0.80 -13.73 2.35
CA PHE A 55 -0.22 -14.66 2.85
C PHE A 55 0.31 -15.54 3.98
N TYR A 56 1.54 -16.02 3.84
CA TYR A 56 2.20 -16.80 4.88
C TYR A 56 2.45 -15.97 6.14
N ALA A 57 2.88 -14.70 6.01
CA ALA A 57 2.99 -13.78 7.13
C ALA A 57 1.63 -13.53 7.81
N ALA A 58 0.57 -13.31 7.03
CA ALA A 58 -0.78 -13.20 7.58
C ALA A 58 -1.19 -14.45 8.37
N TYR A 59 -0.84 -15.65 7.89
CA TYR A 59 -1.07 -16.89 8.64
C TYR A 59 -0.25 -16.96 9.94
N VAL A 60 1.07 -16.74 9.87
CA VAL A 60 1.96 -16.73 11.05
C VAL A 60 1.47 -15.74 12.11
N SER A 61 0.93 -14.59 11.69
CA SER A 61 0.41 -13.56 12.59
C SER A 61 -0.78 -14.00 13.44
N LEU A 62 -1.48 -15.07 13.08
CA LEU A 62 -2.65 -15.60 13.81
C LEU A 62 -2.28 -16.67 14.86
N TYR A 63 -1.00 -17.05 14.94
CA TYR A 63 -0.54 -18.08 15.87
C TYR A 63 0.43 -17.51 16.91
N LYS A 64 0.49 -18.18 18.06
CA LYS A 64 1.59 -18.05 19.01
C LYS A 64 2.79 -18.82 18.47
N TRP A 65 3.63 -18.13 17.71
CA TRP A 65 4.85 -18.71 17.15
C TRP A 65 6.08 -18.08 17.80
N ARG A 66 6.88 -18.90 18.50
CA ARG A 66 8.17 -18.48 19.10
C ARG A 66 9.38 -19.26 18.58
N ILE A 67 9.34 -20.58 18.71
CA ILE A 67 10.37 -21.50 18.18
C ILE A 67 9.64 -22.65 17.48
N LYS A 68 8.65 -23.22 18.17
CA LYS A 68 7.62 -24.09 17.58
C LYS A 68 6.30 -23.32 17.42
N GLN A 69 5.46 -23.78 16.50
CA GLN A 69 4.08 -23.32 16.41
C GLN A 69 3.30 -23.98 17.54
N ASN A 70 2.73 -23.18 18.44
CA ASN A 70 2.08 -23.71 19.63
C ASN A 70 0.55 -23.69 19.51
N GLU A 71 -0.03 -22.48 19.45
CA GLU A 71 -1.45 -22.26 19.73
C GLU A 71 -2.04 -21.23 18.77
N TRP A 72 -3.25 -21.48 18.27
CA TRP A 72 -4.03 -20.49 17.52
C TRP A 72 -4.43 -19.34 18.44
N ARG A 73 -4.12 -18.11 18.04
CA ARG A 73 -4.37 -16.88 18.81
C ARG A 73 -5.35 -15.93 18.14
N GLY A 74 -5.83 -16.25 16.94
CA GLY A 74 -6.74 -15.40 16.21
C GLY A 74 -6.22 -13.96 16.09
N LEU A 75 -7.03 -12.98 16.53
CA LEU A 75 -6.67 -11.57 16.45
C LEU A 75 -5.81 -11.06 17.61
N ASP A 76 -5.50 -11.87 18.62
CA ASP A 76 -4.81 -11.41 19.83
C ASP A 76 -3.45 -10.76 19.54
N ASN A 77 -2.69 -11.26 18.57
CA ASN A 77 -1.41 -10.64 18.20
C ASN A 77 -1.60 -9.23 17.61
N TYR A 78 -2.72 -8.96 16.95
CA TYR A 78 -3.06 -7.62 16.46
C TYR A 78 -3.59 -6.73 17.57
N VAL A 79 -4.41 -7.27 18.47
CA VAL A 79 -4.93 -6.55 19.65
C VAL A 79 -3.80 -6.18 20.60
N ASN A 80 -2.82 -7.06 20.82
CA ASN A 80 -1.65 -6.72 21.62
C ASN A 80 -0.82 -5.60 20.98
N ALA A 81 -0.71 -5.56 19.64
CA ALA A 81 0.06 -4.54 18.95
C ALA A 81 -0.68 -3.19 18.88
N MET A 82 -1.97 -3.19 18.55
CA MET A 82 -2.74 -1.97 18.24
C MET A 82 -3.81 -1.62 19.28
N GLY A 83 -4.05 -2.46 20.28
CA GLY A 83 -5.19 -2.34 21.18
C GLY A 83 -6.52 -2.60 20.47
N ASP A 84 -7.56 -1.90 20.90
CA ASP A 84 -8.92 -2.05 20.34
C ASP A 84 -9.03 -1.57 18.89
N VAL A 85 -8.05 -0.81 18.40
CA VAL A 85 -7.95 -0.39 16.99
C VAL A 85 -7.86 -1.59 16.05
N ALA A 86 -7.36 -2.73 16.51
CA ALA A 86 -7.31 -3.96 15.73
C ALA A 86 -8.71 -4.39 15.25
N TYR A 87 -9.70 -4.39 16.13
CA TYR A 87 -11.07 -4.77 15.76
C TYR A 87 -11.67 -3.80 14.75
N VAL A 88 -11.41 -2.49 14.90
CA VAL A 88 -11.85 -1.48 13.93
C VAL A 88 -11.20 -1.71 12.58
N PHE A 89 -9.90 -1.98 12.58
CA PHE A 89 -9.14 -2.23 11.38
C PHE A 89 -9.72 -3.41 10.58
N PHE A 90 -9.93 -4.56 11.22
CA PHE A 90 -10.50 -5.74 10.54
C PHE A 90 -11.96 -5.55 10.14
N PHE A 91 -12.74 -4.80 10.91
CA PHE A 91 -14.10 -4.41 10.54
C PHE A 91 -14.12 -3.53 9.28
N ILE A 92 -13.27 -2.50 9.21
CA ILE A 92 -13.15 -1.64 8.03
C ILE A 92 -12.65 -2.44 6.83
N LEU A 93 -11.70 -3.35 7.02
CA LEU A 93 -11.21 -4.24 5.96
C LEU A 93 -12.34 -5.13 5.42
N ALA A 94 -13.13 -5.75 6.30
CA ALA A 94 -14.28 -6.54 5.93
C ALA A 94 -15.32 -5.72 5.14
N LEU A 95 -15.63 -4.52 5.63
CA LEU A 95 -16.55 -3.59 4.97
C LEU A 95 -16.03 -3.16 3.59
N ALA A 96 -14.74 -2.85 3.47
CA ALA A 96 -14.11 -2.47 2.22
C ALA A 96 -14.17 -3.61 1.17
N LEU A 97 -13.96 -4.86 1.61
CA LEU A 97 -14.11 -6.04 0.75
C LEU A 97 -15.56 -6.24 0.30
N ILE A 98 -16.53 -6.08 1.22
CA ILE A 98 -17.96 -6.17 0.89
C ILE A 98 -18.35 -5.08 -0.11
N ILE A 99 -17.98 -3.82 0.15
CA ILE A 99 -18.24 -2.68 -0.76
C ILE A 99 -17.59 -2.94 -2.12
N THR A 100 -16.36 -3.45 -2.16
CA THR A 100 -15.69 -3.81 -3.42
C THR A 100 -16.47 -4.87 -4.18
N GLY A 101 -16.91 -5.93 -3.50
CA GLY A 101 -17.76 -6.96 -4.09
C GLY A 101 -19.07 -6.40 -4.64
N LEU A 102 -19.73 -5.50 -3.91
CA LEU A 102 -20.94 -4.81 -4.36
C LEU A 102 -20.68 -3.89 -5.56
N ILE A 103 -19.54 -3.19 -5.61
CA ILE A 103 -19.15 -2.35 -6.75
C ILE A 103 -18.91 -3.22 -7.99
N VAL A 104 -18.21 -4.34 -7.86
CA VAL A 104 -17.98 -5.27 -8.97
C VAL A 104 -19.30 -5.88 -9.44
N ALA A 105 -20.17 -6.27 -8.52
CA ALA A 105 -21.52 -6.76 -8.84
C ALA A 105 -22.33 -5.68 -9.57
N TYR A 106 -22.34 -4.44 -9.08
CA TYR A 106 -23.03 -3.33 -9.73
C TYR A 106 -22.51 -3.08 -11.16
N ARG A 107 -21.19 -3.13 -11.36
CA ARG A 107 -20.59 -3.02 -12.71
C ARG A 107 -21.03 -4.16 -13.61
N ALA A 108 -21.04 -5.39 -13.11
CA ALA A 108 -21.50 -6.56 -13.85
C ALA A 108 -22.98 -6.43 -14.25
N ILE A 109 -23.83 -5.96 -13.34
CA ILE A 109 -25.26 -5.71 -13.59
C ILE A 109 -25.43 -4.62 -14.67
N LYS A 110 -24.67 -3.52 -14.57
CA LYS A 110 -24.70 -2.44 -15.57
C LYS A 110 -24.26 -2.94 -16.94
N GLU A 111 -23.20 -3.75 -17.01
CA GLU A 111 -22.73 -4.37 -18.24
C GLU A 111 -23.78 -5.33 -18.83
N SER A 112 -24.46 -6.12 -17.99
CA SER A 112 -25.56 -7.01 -18.41
C SER A 112 -26.71 -6.25 -19.04
N ARG A 113 -27.16 -5.16 -18.39
CA ARG A 113 -28.23 -4.30 -18.91
C ARG A 113 -27.83 -3.64 -20.22
N PHE A 114 -26.60 -3.14 -20.33
CA PHE A 114 -26.08 -2.55 -21.56
C PHE A 114 -26.06 -3.54 -22.73
N LYS A 115 -25.76 -4.82 -22.45
CA LYS A 115 -25.74 -5.91 -23.44
C LYS A 115 -27.11 -6.54 -23.71
N GLY A 116 -28.18 -6.05 -23.08
CA GLY A 116 -29.54 -6.61 -23.22
C GLY A 116 -29.71 -8.01 -22.59
N ILE A 117 -28.80 -8.43 -21.70
CA ILE A 117 -28.84 -9.73 -21.05
C ILE A 117 -29.71 -9.65 -19.79
N PRO A 118 -30.78 -10.46 -19.67
CA PRO A 118 -31.57 -10.55 -18.44
C PRO A 118 -30.72 -10.89 -17.21
N LEU A 119 -31.03 -10.25 -16.08
CA LEU A 119 -30.23 -10.35 -14.85
C LEU A 119 -30.08 -11.80 -14.37
N TYR A 120 -31.14 -12.60 -14.44
CA TYR A 120 -31.11 -14.00 -13.99
C TYR A 120 -30.12 -14.86 -14.80
N LEU A 121 -29.93 -14.57 -16.10
CA LEU A 121 -28.93 -15.25 -16.93
C LEU A 121 -27.51 -14.84 -16.53
N SER A 122 -27.30 -13.56 -16.22
CA SER A 122 -25.99 -13.09 -15.72
C SER A 122 -25.65 -13.68 -14.34
N ALA A 123 -26.66 -13.90 -13.49
CA ALA A 123 -26.49 -14.49 -12.17
C ALA A 123 -26.05 -15.96 -12.23
N LEU A 124 -26.32 -16.68 -13.32
CA LEU A 124 -25.83 -18.05 -13.51
C LEU A 124 -24.31 -18.14 -13.42
N TYR A 125 -23.57 -17.09 -13.79
CA TYR A 125 -22.12 -17.03 -13.69
C TYR A 125 -21.59 -17.02 -12.25
N LEU A 126 -22.43 -16.76 -11.25
CA LEU A 126 -22.03 -16.88 -9.84
C LEU A 126 -21.70 -18.32 -9.47
N ILE A 127 -22.34 -19.32 -10.09
CA ILE A 127 -22.08 -20.73 -9.83
C ILE A 127 -20.66 -21.13 -10.27
N PRO A 128 -20.25 -21.00 -11.55
CA PRO A 128 -18.88 -21.30 -11.95
C PRO A 128 -17.88 -20.37 -11.26
N GLY A 129 -18.24 -19.10 -11.01
CA GLY A 129 -17.41 -18.16 -10.25
C GLY A 129 -17.12 -18.64 -8.83
N ALA A 130 -18.12 -19.20 -8.13
CA ALA A 130 -17.96 -19.76 -6.79
C ALA A 130 -17.12 -21.04 -6.79
N ILE A 131 -17.29 -21.91 -7.78
CA ILE A 131 -16.48 -23.13 -7.93
C ILE A 131 -15.01 -22.76 -8.14
N ILE A 132 -14.73 -21.81 -9.04
CA ILE A 132 -13.37 -21.32 -9.30
C ILE A 132 -12.78 -20.68 -8.03
N ALA A 133 -13.55 -19.83 -7.36
CA ALA A 133 -13.15 -19.17 -6.11
C ALA A 133 -12.79 -20.20 -5.01
N TRP A 134 -13.58 -21.26 -4.87
CA TRP A 134 -13.29 -22.35 -3.94
C TRP A 134 -12.00 -23.08 -4.31
N GLY A 135 -11.82 -23.38 -5.60
CA GLY A 135 -10.61 -24.02 -6.09
C GLY A 135 -9.34 -23.21 -5.78
N PHE A 136 -9.39 -21.89 -6.00
CA PHE A 136 -8.29 -20.98 -5.62
C PHE A 136 -8.03 -20.98 -4.12
N THR A 137 -9.09 -20.92 -3.30
CA THR A 137 -8.96 -20.95 -1.84
C THR A 137 -8.24 -22.22 -1.36
N LEU A 138 -8.56 -23.38 -1.94
CA LEU A 138 -7.88 -24.64 -1.58
C LEU A 138 -6.39 -24.64 -1.95
N ILE A 139 -6.03 -24.08 -3.10
CA ILE A 139 -4.63 -23.99 -3.53
C ILE A 139 -3.85 -23.06 -2.60
N ILE A 140 -4.40 -21.87 -2.31
CA ILE A 140 -3.79 -20.90 -1.41
C ILE A 140 -3.64 -21.48 -0.01
N LEU A 141 -4.69 -22.13 0.52
CA LEU A 141 -4.66 -22.75 1.83
C LEU A 141 -3.61 -23.86 1.92
N LYS A 142 -3.46 -24.68 0.87
CA LYS A 142 -2.39 -25.69 0.80
C LYS A 142 -1.00 -25.06 0.77
N ALA A 143 -0.83 -23.99 0.00
CA ALA A 143 0.45 -23.28 -0.06
C ALA A 143 0.80 -22.70 1.32
N ILE A 144 -0.15 -22.03 1.98
CA ILE A 144 0.05 -21.42 3.30
C ILE A 144 0.41 -22.47 4.35
N THR A 145 -0.31 -23.60 4.36
CA THR A 145 -0.13 -24.68 5.35
C THR A 145 1.02 -25.63 5.01
N PHE A 146 1.69 -25.46 3.86
CA PHE A 146 2.76 -26.35 3.40
C PHE A 146 3.88 -26.53 4.45
N PHE A 147 4.32 -25.43 5.07
CA PHE A 147 5.39 -25.43 6.06
C PHE A 147 4.92 -25.82 7.48
N ALA A 148 3.61 -25.82 7.73
CA ALA A 148 3.01 -26.11 9.04
C ALA A 148 2.23 -27.45 9.03
N GLN A 149 2.41 -28.28 7.98
CA GLN A 149 1.55 -29.42 7.72
C GLN A 149 1.66 -30.50 8.80
N GLU A 150 2.88 -30.78 9.27
CA GLU A 150 3.11 -31.77 10.33
C GLU A 150 2.47 -31.33 11.66
N GLU A 151 2.62 -30.05 12.02
CA GLU A 151 2.03 -29.48 13.23
C GLU A 151 0.50 -29.40 13.16
N ALA A 152 -0.06 -29.04 11.99
CA ALA A 152 -1.51 -29.01 11.78
C ALA A 152 -2.15 -30.41 11.86
N ILE A 153 -1.46 -31.45 11.36
CA ILE A 153 -1.90 -32.84 11.49
C ILE A 153 -1.83 -33.28 12.96
N ALA A 154 -0.75 -32.95 13.66
CA ALA A 154 -0.58 -33.27 15.08
C ALA A 154 -1.65 -32.61 15.97
N ALA A 155 -2.12 -31.41 15.61
CA ALA A 155 -3.19 -30.69 16.30
C ALA A 155 -4.62 -31.17 15.94
N GLY A 156 -4.77 -32.19 15.09
CA GLY A 156 -6.08 -32.66 14.62
C GLY A 156 -6.77 -31.69 13.64
N GLU A 157 -6.06 -30.68 13.15
CA GLU A 157 -6.56 -29.66 12.22
C GLU A 157 -6.37 -30.05 10.75
N ALA A 158 -6.23 -31.35 10.45
CA ALA A 158 -6.01 -31.84 9.09
C ALA A 158 -7.11 -31.39 8.10
N ALA A 159 -8.32 -31.15 8.58
CA ALA A 159 -9.42 -30.59 7.78
C ALA A 159 -9.18 -29.15 7.28
N ARG A 160 -8.22 -28.42 7.87
CA ARG A 160 -7.80 -27.08 7.43
C ARG A 160 -6.70 -27.12 6.36
N LEU A 161 -6.21 -28.31 5.98
CA LEU A 161 -5.24 -28.44 4.91
C LEU A 161 -5.95 -28.26 3.56
N GLY A 162 -5.48 -27.31 2.76
CA GLY A 162 -5.93 -27.17 1.38
C GLY A 162 -5.59 -28.41 0.56
N ASN A 163 -6.31 -28.64 -0.53
CA ASN A 163 -6.03 -29.72 -1.47
C ASN A 163 -5.75 -29.14 -2.85
N THR A 164 -4.49 -29.16 -3.28
CA THR A 164 -4.06 -28.62 -4.58
C THR A 164 -4.71 -29.34 -5.75
N PHE A 165 -4.79 -30.67 -5.71
CA PHE A 165 -5.42 -31.45 -6.78
C PHE A 165 -6.90 -31.13 -6.92
N LEU A 166 -7.65 -31.16 -5.82
CA LEU A 166 -9.07 -30.76 -5.80
C LEU A 166 -9.25 -29.30 -6.22
N GLY A 167 -8.34 -28.42 -5.80
CA GLY A 167 -8.33 -27.02 -6.18
C GLY A 167 -8.21 -26.82 -7.70
N PHE A 168 -7.24 -27.47 -8.34
CA PHE A 168 -7.10 -27.45 -9.80
C PHE A 168 -8.31 -28.07 -10.51
N LEU A 169 -8.82 -29.19 -9.99
CA LEU A 169 -10.01 -29.84 -10.54
C LEU A 169 -11.21 -28.90 -10.53
N LEU A 170 -11.47 -28.21 -9.41
CA LEU A 170 -12.57 -27.25 -9.31
C LEU A 170 -12.40 -26.07 -10.26
N ILE A 171 -11.19 -25.54 -10.44
CA ILE A 171 -10.94 -24.48 -11.44
C ILE A 171 -11.29 -24.98 -12.84
N VAL A 172 -10.84 -26.18 -13.23
CA VAL A 172 -11.16 -26.78 -14.53
C VAL A 172 -12.67 -26.99 -14.70
N VAL A 173 -13.34 -27.54 -13.68
CA VAL A 173 -14.80 -27.77 -13.67
C VAL A 173 -15.56 -26.44 -13.77
N GLY A 174 -15.15 -25.42 -13.03
CA GLY A 174 -15.78 -24.09 -13.08
C GLY A 174 -15.61 -23.41 -14.44
N ILE A 175 -14.45 -23.54 -15.09
CA ILE A 175 -14.24 -23.07 -16.47
C ILE A 175 -15.15 -23.83 -17.44
N ALA A 176 -15.22 -25.16 -17.33
CA ALA A 176 -16.10 -25.98 -18.18
C ALA A 176 -17.58 -25.60 -18.01
N PHE A 177 -18.01 -25.35 -16.78
CA PHE A 177 -19.38 -24.93 -16.46
C PHE A 177 -19.69 -23.52 -16.99
N SER A 178 -18.72 -22.60 -16.90
CA SER A 178 -18.81 -21.27 -17.51
C SER A 178 -19.02 -21.35 -19.03
N ILE A 179 -18.26 -22.20 -19.74
CA ILE A 179 -18.46 -22.45 -21.18
C ILE A 179 -19.86 -22.98 -21.47
N GLY A 180 -20.37 -23.89 -20.62
CA GLY A 180 -21.73 -24.42 -20.71
C GLY A 180 -22.80 -23.33 -20.57
N ILE A 181 -22.68 -22.47 -19.56
CA ILE A 181 -23.60 -21.34 -19.32
C ILE A 181 -23.61 -20.37 -20.50
N GLN A 182 -22.45 -20.04 -21.05
CA GLN A 182 -22.37 -19.14 -22.20
C GLN A 182 -23.12 -19.69 -23.41
N ARG A 183 -22.94 -20.97 -23.74
CA ARG A 183 -23.68 -21.57 -24.85
C ARG A 183 -25.18 -21.57 -24.61
N PHE A 184 -25.60 -21.80 -23.38
CA PHE A 184 -27.01 -21.71 -23.00
C PHE A 184 -27.54 -20.29 -23.25
N ILE A 185 -26.81 -19.26 -22.79
CA ILE A 185 -27.18 -17.85 -22.98
C ILE A 185 -27.19 -17.47 -24.46
N ASP A 186 -26.16 -17.83 -25.23
CA ASP A 186 -26.06 -17.55 -26.67
C ASP A 186 -27.24 -18.17 -27.43
N LYS A 187 -27.63 -19.40 -27.06
CA LYS A 187 -28.80 -20.08 -27.62
C LYS A 187 -30.11 -19.39 -27.24
N THR A 188 -30.25 -18.94 -25.99
CA THR A 188 -31.48 -18.28 -25.51
C THR A 188 -31.65 -16.88 -26.09
N LEU A 189 -30.55 -16.12 -26.26
CA LEU A 189 -30.58 -14.72 -26.67
C LEU A 189 -30.26 -14.50 -28.15
N HIS A 190 -30.00 -15.56 -28.93
CA HIS A 190 -29.57 -15.49 -30.34
C HIS A 190 -28.39 -14.53 -30.57
N ASN A 191 -27.51 -14.42 -29.58
CA ASN A 191 -26.45 -13.43 -29.55
C ASN A 191 -25.10 -14.16 -29.64
N GLU A 192 -24.31 -13.89 -30.68
CA GLU A 192 -22.98 -14.52 -30.88
C GLU A 192 -21.84 -13.71 -30.21
N GLY A 193 -22.19 -12.73 -29.36
CA GLY A 193 -21.23 -11.85 -28.70
C GLY A 193 -20.35 -12.56 -27.67
N ARG A 194 -19.05 -12.18 -27.59
CA ARG A 194 -18.11 -12.65 -26.57
C ARG A 194 -18.46 -12.07 -25.19
N VAL A 195 -19.28 -12.79 -24.43
CA VAL A 195 -19.68 -12.41 -23.05
C VAL A 195 -18.82 -13.12 -21.99
N LEU A 196 -18.22 -14.27 -22.33
CA LEU A 196 -17.65 -15.25 -21.41
C LEU A 196 -16.58 -14.74 -20.40
N PRO A 197 -15.49 -14.04 -20.81
CA PRO A 197 -14.37 -13.81 -19.90
C PRO A 197 -14.73 -12.83 -18.79
N ASN A 198 -15.49 -11.80 -19.14
CA ASN A 198 -15.79 -10.69 -18.23
C ASN A 198 -16.73 -11.11 -17.11
N PHE A 199 -17.82 -11.82 -17.43
CA PHE A 199 -18.82 -12.20 -16.43
C PHE A 199 -18.32 -13.27 -15.48
N THR A 200 -17.56 -14.26 -15.96
CA THR A 200 -16.99 -15.31 -15.09
C THR A 200 -15.96 -14.72 -14.13
N LEU A 201 -15.08 -13.83 -14.62
CA LEU A 201 -14.08 -13.15 -13.79
C LEU A 201 -14.76 -12.23 -12.76
N GLN A 202 -15.73 -11.42 -13.19
CA GLN A 202 -16.49 -10.55 -12.31
C GLN A 202 -17.25 -11.36 -11.24
N ALA A 203 -17.89 -12.47 -11.62
CA ALA A 203 -18.59 -13.35 -10.69
C ALA A 203 -17.63 -13.99 -9.68
N THR A 204 -16.47 -14.49 -10.13
CA THR A 204 -15.42 -15.02 -9.24
C THR A 204 -14.96 -13.96 -8.25
N ALA A 205 -14.69 -12.74 -8.72
CA ALA A 205 -14.29 -11.61 -7.89
C ALA A 205 -15.37 -11.21 -6.88
N VAL A 206 -16.65 -11.16 -7.29
CA VAL A 206 -17.78 -10.91 -6.40
C VAL A 206 -17.85 -11.96 -5.30
N VAL A 207 -17.78 -13.24 -5.65
CA VAL A 207 -17.86 -14.33 -4.66
C VAL A 207 -16.68 -14.26 -3.69
N LEU A 208 -15.45 -14.12 -4.18
CA LEU A 208 -14.26 -14.05 -3.33
C LEU A 208 -14.30 -12.87 -2.37
N THR A 209 -14.60 -11.67 -2.87
CA THR A 209 -14.57 -10.45 -2.04
C THR A 209 -15.70 -10.42 -1.02
N LEU A 210 -16.92 -10.83 -1.39
CA LEU A 210 -18.04 -10.91 -0.46
C LEU A 210 -17.84 -12.02 0.58
N ALA A 211 -17.39 -13.21 0.15
CA ALA A 211 -17.14 -14.32 1.08
C ALA A 211 -16.01 -13.97 2.06
N LEU A 212 -14.89 -13.43 1.58
CA LEU A 212 -13.78 -13.02 2.45
C LEU A 212 -14.21 -11.90 3.40
N GLY A 213 -14.92 -10.89 2.90
CA GLY A 213 -15.45 -9.82 3.74
C GLY A 213 -16.40 -10.33 4.83
N PHE A 214 -17.31 -11.23 4.48
CA PHE A 214 -18.20 -11.87 5.45
C PHE A 214 -17.45 -12.72 6.48
N ILE A 215 -16.46 -13.52 6.04
CA ILE A 215 -15.63 -14.35 6.92
C ILE A 215 -14.88 -13.46 7.92
N ILE A 216 -14.22 -12.40 7.46
CA ILE A 216 -13.47 -11.49 8.33
C ILE A 216 -14.41 -10.75 9.28
N ALA A 217 -15.57 -10.27 8.81
CA ALA A 217 -16.55 -9.62 9.67
C ALA A 217 -17.06 -10.56 10.77
N ARG A 218 -17.45 -11.78 10.38
CA ARG A 218 -17.93 -12.81 11.32
C ARG A 218 -16.84 -13.21 12.31
N PHE A 219 -15.61 -13.39 11.84
CA PHE A 219 -14.46 -13.73 12.67
C PHE A 219 -14.12 -12.63 13.67
N THR A 220 -14.07 -11.37 13.21
CA THR A 220 -13.83 -10.21 14.09
C THR A 220 -14.93 -10.09 15.14
N TYR A 221 -16.19 -10.29 14.74
CA TYR A 221 -17.32 -10.24 15.65
C TYR A 221 -17.28 -11.37 16.69
N SER A 222 -16.95 -12.60 16.29
CA SER A 222 -16.83 -13.72 17.23
C SER A 222 -15.70 -13.50 18.23
N GLU A 223 -14.54 -13.02 17.78
CA GLU A 223 -13.37 -12.73 18.65
C GLU A 223 -13.68 -11.60 19.64
N MET A 224 -14.41 -10.57 19.18
CA MET A 224 -14.83 -9.47 20.04
C MET A 224 -15.84 -9.92 21.09
N GLN A 225 -16.73 -10.87 20.77
CA GLN A 225 -17.67 -11.43 21.76
C GLN A 225 -17.02 -12.36 22.78
N SER A 226 -16.01 -13.13 22.37
CA SER A 226 -15.31 -14.06 23.25
C SER A 226 -14.30 -13.37 24.17
N SER A 227 -13.91 -12.12 23.86
CA SER A 227 -12.98 -11.35 24.68
C SER A 227 -13.63 -10.93 26.00
N GLU A 228 -12.96 -11.16 27.14
CA GLU A 228 -13.38 -10.62 28.44
C GLU A 228 -13.49 -9.08 28.43
N ARG A 229 -12.86 -8.42 27.45
CA ARG A 229 -12.85 -6.96 27.25
C ARG A 229 -13.91 -6.48 26.26
N ALA A 230 -14.80 -7.35 25.78
CA ALA A 230 -15.79 -7.06 24.73
C ALA A 230 -16.55 -5.75 24.94
N ALA A 231 -17.07 -5.52 26.15
CA ALA A 231 -17.87 -4.34 26.47
C ALA A 231 -17.03 -3.04 26.41
N VAL A 232 -15.81 -3.07 26.94
CA VAL A 232 -14.90 -1.92 26.95
C VAL A 232 -14.39 -1.63 25.54
N ALA A 233 -14.00 -2.67 24.81
CA ALA A 233 -13.57 -2.59 23.42
C ALA A 233 -14.67 -1.95 22.55
N LEU A 234 -15.92 -2.41 22.67
CA LEU A 234 -17.06 -1.84 21.94
C LEU A 234 -17.27 -0.36 22.24
N VAL A 235 -17.13 0.06 23.50
CA VAL A 235 -17.27 1.46 23.89
C VAL A 235 -16.16 2.31 23.28
N ARG A 236 -14.89 1.88 23.39
CA ARG A 236 -13.73 2.59 22.82
C ARG A 236 -13.78 2.66 21.29
N VAL A 237 -14.19 1.58 20.63
CA VAL A 237 -14.41 1.53 19.19
C VAL A 237 -15.50 2.51 18.76
N ARG A 238 -16.62 2.60 19.49
CA ARG A 238 -17.66 3.61 19.22
C ARG A 238 -17.11 5.03 19.32
N PHE A 239 -16.31 5.33 20.34
CA PHE A 239 -15.66 6.63 20.47
C PHE A 239 -14.72 6.95 19.31
N LEU A 240 -13.95 5.96 18.82
CA LEU A 240 -13.11 6.13 17.63
C LEU A 240 -13.97 6.49 16.40
N PHE A 241 -15.05 5.75 16.14
CA PHE A 241 -15.94 6.05 15.01
C PHE A 241 -16.56 7.45 15.14
N LEU A 242 -17.00 7.84 16.33
CA LEU A 242 -17.53 9.18 16.60
C LEU A 242 -16.48 10.27 16.35
N ALA A 243 -15.22 10.05 16.74
CA ALA A 243 -14.12 10.97 16.49
C ALA A 243 -13.77 11.11 15.00
N LEU A 244 -14.02 10.08 14.18
CA LEU A 244 -13.81 10.13 12.74
C LEU A 244 -14.93 10.89 11.99
N ILE A 245 -16.15 11.00 12.55
CA ILE A 245 -17.29 11.66 11.89
C ILE A 245 -16.97 13.12 11.52
N PRO A 246 -16.45 13.97 12.43
CA PRO A 246 -16.05 15.33 12.06
C PRO A 246 -15.04 15.37 10.93
N LEU A 247 -14.05 14.48 10.90
CA LEU A 247 -13.06 14.43 9.81
C LEU A 247 -13.71 14.11 8.46
N VAL A 248 -14.66 13.17 8.45
CA VAL A 248 -15.42 12.81 7.24
C VAL A 248 -16.31 13.97 6.80
N ILE A 249 -17.02 14.62 7.73
CA ILE A 249 -17.84 15.80 7.45
C ILE A 249 -16.97 16.94 6.90
N GLY A 250 -15.83 17.22 7.53
CA GLY A 250 -14.85 18.21 7.09
C GLY A 250 -14.36 17.93 5.66
N TYR A 251 -14.11 16.66 5.32
CA TYR A 251 -13.75 16.26 3.96
C TYR A 251 -14.87 16.53 2.95
N PHE A 252 -16.13 16.20 3.26
CA PHE A 252 -17.24 16.49 2.36
C PHE A 252 -17.47 18.00 2.20
N ILE A 253 -17.35 18.78 3.28
CA ILE A 253 -17.43 20.25 3.24
C ILE A 253 -16.29 20.81 2.37
N TRP A 254 -15.07 20.30 2.51
CA TRP A 254 -13.92 20.70 1.70
C TRP A 254 -14.13 20.41 0.22
N VAL A 255 -14.54 19.18 -0.11
CA VAL A 255 -14.82 18.77 -1.50
C VAL A 255 -15.93 19.63 -2.10
N TRP A 256 -17.00 19.88 -1.33
CA TRP A 256 -18.09 20.73 -1.78
C TRP A 256 -17.62 22.18 -1.98
N GLY A 257 -16.92 22.74 -1.00
CA GLY A 257 -16.37 24.11 -1.04
C GLY A 257 -15.38 24.32 -2.18
N SER A 258 -14.58 23.30 -2.51
CA SER A 258 -13.63 23.36 -3.63
C SER A 258 -14.29 23.55 -5.00
N ARG A 259 -15.58 23.22 -5.14
CA ARG A 259 -16.36 23.38 -6.37
C ARG A 259 -17.06 24.74 -6.48
N GLN A 260 -17.13 25.49 -5.39
CA GLN A 260 -17.83 26.77 -5.33
C GLN A 260 -16.90 27.91 -5.77
N GLN A 261 -17.48 28.97 -6.32
CA GLN A 261 -16.76 30.21 -6.62
C GLN A 261 -17.10 31.30 -5.59
N SER A 262 -16.31 32.40 -5.56
CA SER A 262 -16.53 33.55 -4.67
C SER A 262 -16.27 33.29 -3.17
N ASN A 263 -16.79 34.16 -2.30
CA ASN A 263 -16.60 34.18 -0.85
C ASN A 263 -17.09 32.91 -0.14
N LEU A 264 -18.04 32.19 -0.76
CA LEU A 264 -18.56 30.93 -0.22
C LEU A 264 -17.51 29.81 -0.25
N LYS A 265 -16.59 29.81 -1.23
CA LYS A 265 -15.42 28.91 -1.22
C LYS A 265 -14.55 29.16 0.00
N LEU A 266 -14.25 30.42 0.30
CA LEU A 266 -13.44 30.80 1.46
C LEU A 266 -14.14 30.39 2.75
N ALA A 267 -15.42 30.73 2.92
CA ALA A 267 -16.20 30.36 4.10
C ALA A 267 -16.26 28.84 4.32
N LEU A 268 -16.51 28.05 3.27
CA LEU A 268 -16.52 26.58 3.36
C LEU A 268 -15.13 25.98 3.60
N SER A 269 -14.08 26.61 3.07
CA SER A 269 -12.69 26.17 3.31
C SER A 269 -12.30 26.41 4.77
N ILE A 270 -12.67 27.56 5.35
CA ILE A 270 -12.47 27.85 6.77
C ILE A 270 -13.30 26.88 7.61
N LEU A 271 -14.58 26.68 7.31
CA LEU A 271 -15.42 25.74 8.04
C LEU A 271 -14.85 24.32 8.01
N ALA A 272 -14.43 23.84 6.84
CA ALA A 272 -13.78 22.55 6.71
C ALA A 272 -12.50 22.47 7.54
N ALA A 273 -11.64 23.49 7.49
CA ALA A 273 -10.42 23.55 8.29
C ALA A 273 -10.72 23.50 9.79
N THR A 274 -11.69 24.28 10.28
CA THR A 274 -12.12 24.27 11.69
C THR A 274 -12.65 22.89 12.09
N VAL A 275 -13.48 22.27 11.25
CA VAL A 275 -14.02 20.92 11.50
C VAL A 275 -12.92 19.87 11.50
N PHE A 276 -11.92 19.98 10.62
CA PHE A 276 -10.74 19.10 10.63
C PHE A 276 -9.90 19.27 11.89
N ILE A 277 -9.66 20.51 12.33
CA ILE A 277 -8.90 20.79 13.55
C ILE A 277 -9.66 20.23 14.76
N ALA A 278 -10.95 20.50 14.88
CA ALA A 278 -11.79 19.99 15.97
C ALA A 278 -11.80 18.45 15.99
N GLY A 279 -11.98 17.81 14.84
CA GLY A 279 -11.91 16.35 14.71
C GLY A 279 -10.54 15.79 15.06
N GLY A 280 -9.47 16.45 14.62
CA GLY A 280 -8.09 16.05 14.92
C GLY A 280 -7.74 16.19 16.40
N VAL A 281 -8.15 17.28 17.05
CA VAL A 281 -7.99 17.48 18.50
C VAL A 281 -8.78 16.44 19.27
N TRP A 282 -10.01 16.15 18.86
CA TRP A 282 -10.83 15.13 19.52
C TRP A 282 -10.24 13.72 19.37
N LEU A 283 -9.71 13.39 18.19
CA LEU A 283 -8.97 12.15 17.99
C LEU A 283 -7.74 12.08 18.90
N ALA A 284 -6.97 13.17 18.98
CA ALA A 284 -5.75 13.24 19.79
C ALA A 284 -6.02 13.10 21.29
N THR A 285 -7.15 13.62 21.79
CA THR A 285 -7.52 13.47 23.21
C THR A 285 -8.03 12.08 23.55
N ILE A 286 -8.73 11.42 22.62
CA ILE A 286 -9.22 10.05 22.82
C ILE A 286 -8.11 9.01 22.62
N TRP A 287 -7.14 9.28 21.75
CA TRP A 287 -6.12 8.32 21.33
C TRP A 287 -5.42 7.60 22.49
N PRO A 288 -4.94 8.27 23.56
CA PRO A 288 -4.31 7.59 24.70
C PRO A 288 -5.22 6.57 25.37
N THR A 289 -6.53 6.83 25.43
CA THR A 289 -7.52 5.92 26.01
C THR A 289 -7.72 4.68 25.15
N ILE A 290 -7.63 4.82 23.82
CA ILE A 290 -7.79 3.71 22.87
C ILE A 290 -6.51 2.87 22.79
N SER A 291 -5.34 3.51 22.85
CA SER A 291 -4.05 2.85 22.81
C SER A 291 -3.56 2.38 24.18
N ALA A 292 -4.33 2.57 25.26
CA ALA A 292 -3.90 2.26 26.62
C ALA A 292 -3.46 0.80 26.81
N ASP A 293 -4.16 -0.14 26.17
CA ASP A 293 -3.87 -1.59 26.28
C ASP A 293 -2.94 -2.11 25.18
N SER A 294 -2.34 -1.21 24.40
CA SER A 294 -1.51 -1.55 23.25
C SER A 294 -0.02 -1.47 23.53
N ASP A 295 0.78 -1.97 22.59
CA ASP A 295 2.24 -1.87 22.65
C ASP A 295 2.70 -0.43 22.37
N ALA A 296 3.07 0.27 23.44
CA ALA A 296 3.54 1.64 23.39
C ALA A 296 4.80 1.79 22.51
N ASP A 297 5.71 0.82 22.54
CA ASP A 297 6.94 0.84 21.73
C ASP A 297 6.60 0.72 20.25
N PHE A 298 5.58 -0.08 19.90
CA PHE A 298 5.10 -0.18 18.52
C PHE A 298 4.50 1.14 18.03
N TYR A 299 3.66 1.81 18.83
CA TYR A 299 3.11 3.12 18.46
C TYR A 299 4.18 4.21 18.36
N GLN A 300 5.19 4.18 19.25
CA GLN A 300 6.36 5.04 19.14
C GLN A 300 7.09 4.77 17.82
N SER A 301 7.29 3.50 17.45
CA SER A 301 7.98 3.13 16.22
C SER A 301 7.24 3.57 14.94
N LEU A 302 5.90 3.54 14.96
CA LEU A 302 5.07 4.08 13.88
C LEU A 302 5.22 5.60 13.79
N THR A 303 5.24 6.30 14.92
CA THR A 303 5.43 7.75 14.99
C THR A 303 6.81 8.15 14.46
N VAL A 304 7.87 7.43 14.86
CA VAL A 304 9.22 7.59 14.33
C VAL A 304 9.24 7.39 12.82
N THR A 305 8.56 6.37 12.30
CA THR A 305 8.46 6.09 10.85
C THR A 305 7.76 7.24 10.10
N ILE A 306 6.71 7.80 10.69
CA ILE A 306 5.98 8.95 10.14
C ILE A 306 6.88 10.19 10.10
N TYR A 307 7.53 10.55 11.21
CA TYR A 307 8.47 11.68 11.24
C TYR A 307 9.61 11.49 10.25
N TYR A 308 10.19 10.29 10.21
CA TYR A 308 11.22 9.92 9.27
C TYR A 308 10.77 10.16 7.82
N SER A 309 9.59 9.66 7.44
CA SER A 309 9.07 9.84 6.08
C SER A 309 8.68 11.29 5.76
N MET A 310 7.97 11.96 6.67
CA MET A 310 7.42 13.30 6.44
C MET A 310 8.52 14.36 6.30
N LEU A 311 9.67 14.18 6.96
CA LEU A 311 10.80 15.09 6.85
C LEU A 311 11.74 14.71 5.71
N THR A 312 12.06 13.41 5.58
CA THR A 312 13.01 12.95 4.57
C THR A 312 12.51 13.22 3.16
N VAL A 313 11.28 12.81 2.82
CA VAL A 313 10.81 12.82 1.42
C VAL A 313 10.72 14.24 0.86
N PRO A 314 10.05 15.22 1.50
CA PRO A 314 9.93 16.55 0.91
C PRO A 314 11.28 17.27 0.80
N VAL A 315 12.15 17.14 1.81
CA VAL A 315 13.47 17.79 1.81
C VAL A 315 14.36 17.16 0.74
N GLN A 316 14.42 15.83 0.68
CA GLN A 316 15.20 15.10 -0.33
C GLN A 316 14.76 15.47 -1.75
N LEU A 317 13.46 15.44 -2.05
CA LEU A 317 12.96 15.80 -3.38
C LEU A 317 13.17 17.29 -3.69
N GLY A 318 12.97 18.17 -2.70
CA GLY A 318 13.18 19.61 -2.87
C GLY A 318 14.63 19.94 -3.21
N VAL A 319 15.58 19.41 -2.43
CA VAL A 319 17.02 19.58 -2.68
C VAL A 319 17.40 18.99 -4.04
N SER A 320 16.92 17.78 -4.35
CA SER A 320 17.23 17.10 -5.61
C SER A 320 16.71 17.84 -6.84
N MET A 321 15.50 18.41 -6.75
CA MET A 321 14.93 19.22 -7.82
C MET A 321 15.72 20.51 -8.02
N ILE A 322 16.14 21.18 -6.94
CA ILE A 322 16.98 22.37 -7.02
C ILE A 322 18.31 22.03 -7.69
N LEU A 323 18.99 20.97 -7.25
CA LEU A 323 20.24 20.51 -7.84
C LEU A 323 20.08 20.12 -9.31
N ALA A 324 18.99 19.42 -9.66
CA ALA A 324 18.70 19.04 -11.04
C ALA A 324 18.49 20.29 -11.92
N TYR A 325 17.71 21.26 -11.45
CA TYR A 325 17.49 22.51 -12.16
C TYR A 325 18.78 23.31 -12.36
N LEU A 326 19.66 23.34 -11.35
CA LEU A 326 20.98 23.96 -11.47
C LEU A 326 21.85 23.23 -12.50
N LEU A 327 21.95 21.90 -12.41
CA LEU A 327 22.75 21.08 -13.32
C LEU A 327 22.20 21.01 -14.76
N TYR A 328 20.92 21.34 -14.95
CA TYR A 328 20.31 21.46 -16.27
C TYR A 328 20.75 22.73 -17.01
N GLN A 329 21.26 23.77 -16.31
CA GLN A 329 21.82 24.97 -16.95
C GLN A 329 23.19 24.69 -17.59
N PRO A 330 23.59 25.41 -18.66
CA PRO A 330 24.86 25.19 -19.38
C PRO A 330 26.08 25.45 -18.50
N LEU A 331 26.41 24.46 -17.68
CA LEU A 331 27.53 24.45 -16.76
C LEU A 331 28.69 23.67 -17.37
N LYS A 332 29.92 24.20 -17.25
CA LYS A 332 31.13 23.45 -17.55
C LYS A 332 31.34 22.40 -16.45
N GLY A 333 31.59 21.14 -16.82
CA GLY A 333 31.80 20.04 -15.86
C GLY A 333 30.54 19.33 -15.35
N ARG A 334 29.37 19.49 -16.01
CA ARG A 334 28.11 18.78 -15.65
C ARG A 334 28.28 17.28 -15.39
N PRO A 335 29.00 16.49 -16.23
CA PRO A 335 29.12 15.05 -16.01
C PRO A 335 29.84 14.73 -14.69
N PHE A 336 30.85 15.51 -14.32
CA PHE A 336 31.58 15.35 -13.06
C PHE A 336 30.67 15.56 -11.85
N PHE A 337 29.91 16.66 -11.81
CA PHE A 337 28.99 16.91 -10.69
C PHE A 337 27.91 15.84 -10.57
N ARG A 338 27.37 15.34 -11.69
CA ARG A 338 26.40 14.22 -11.68
C ARG A 338 27.00 12.97 -11.04
N ILE A 339 28.25 12.64 -11.35
CA ILE A 339 28.95 11.51 -10.75
C ILE A 339 29.13 11.74 -9.25
N VAL A 340 29.68 12.90 -8.85
CA VAL A 340 29.95 13.22 -7.44
C VAL A 340 28.69 13.11 -6.57
N PHE A 341 27.57 13.68 -7.03
CA PHE A 341 26.32 13.61 -6.28
C PHE A 341 25.71 12.21 -6.25
N PHE A 342 25.98 11.37 -7.25
CA PHE A 342 25.44 10.01 -7.34
C PHE A 342 26.26 8.96 -6.58
N ILE A 343 27.54 9.23 -6.29
CA ILE A 343 28.43 8.33 -5.53
C ILE A 343 27.82 7.85 -4.19
N PRO A 344 27.23 8.73 -3.34
CA PRO A 344 26.59 8.33 -2.09
C PRO A 344 25.57 7.20 -2.22
N TYR A 345 24.78 7.21 -3.31
CA TYR A 345 23.77 6.19 -3.57
C TYR A 345 24.36 4.82 -3.92
N ILE A 346 25.52 4.82 -4.57
CA ILE A 346 26.22 3.58 -4.97
C ILE A 346 26.94 2.94 -3.77
N ALA A 347 27.38 3.75 -2.81
CA ALA A 347 28.14 3.28 -1.66
C ALA A 347 27.31 2.29 -0.80
N PRO A 348 27.92 1.22 -0.25
CA PRO A 348 27.20 0.26 0.59
C PRO A 348 26.61 0.94 1.84
N ALA A 349 25.28 0.97 1.95
CA ALA A 349 24.57 1.73 2.98
C ALA A 349 25.03 1.41 4.42
N VAL A 350 25.31 0.14 4.73
CA VAL A 350 25.77 -0.30 6.06
C VAL A 350 27.16 0.24 6.39
N ALA A 351 28.10 0.19 5.44
CA ALA A 351 29.46 0.69 5.65
C ALA A 351 29.47 2.21 5.82
N THR A 352 28.73 2.91 4.96
CA THR A 352 28.64 4.37 5.01
C THR A 352 27.94 4.85 6.27
N ALA A 353 26.92 4.11 6.76
CA ALA A 353 26.29 4.40 8.04
C ALA A 353 27.28 4.29 9.22
N GLY A 354 28.19 3.31 9.22
CA GLY A 354 29.24 3.21 10.23
C GLY A 354 30.19 4.41 10.24
N ILE A 355 30.54 4.95 9.06
CA ILE A 355 31.33 6.20 8.97
C ILE A 355 30.51 7.38 9.50
N PHE A 356 29.22 7.44 9.20
CA PHE A 356 28.33 8.49 9.70
C PHE A 356 28.20 8.46 11.23
N ASP A 357 28.14 7.28 11.87
CA ASP A 357 28.18 7.14 13.33
C ASP A 357 29.48 7.73 13.93
N ALA A 358 30.62 7.50 13.29
CA ALA A 358 31.89 8.09 13.73
C ALA A 358 31.91 9.62 13.59
N MET A 359 31.36 10.16 12.48
CA MET A 359 31.26 11.59 12.22
C MET A 359 30.34 12.30 13.22
N PHE A 360 29.22 11.66 13.58
CA PHE A 360 28.23 12.12 14.56
C PHE A 360 28.42 11.47 15.94
N SER A 361 29.68 11.15 16.29
CA SER A 361 29.99 10.58 17.59
C SER A 361 29.81 11.60 18.72
N LEU A 362 29.60 11.09 19.94
CA LEU A 362 29.43 11.90 21.16
C LEU A 362 30.68 12.71 21.56
N ARG A 363 31.80 12.46 20.89
CA ARG A 363 33.09 13.07 21.20
C ARG A 363 33.05 14.58 20.92
N PRO A 364 33.58 15.44 21.81
CA PRO A 364 33.62 16.88 21.56
C PRO A 364 34.42 17.26 20.30
N ASP A 365 35.42 16.47 19.95
CA ASP A 365 36.26 16.60 18.75
C ASP A 365 35.71 15.84 17.52
N SER A 366 34.48 15.31 17.60
CA SER A 366 33.85 14.69 16.42
C SER A 366 33.68 15.72 15.30
N PHE A 367 33.60 15.25 14.05
CA PHE A 367 33.44 16.14 12.89
C PHE A 367 32.22 17.05 13.06
N ALA A 368 31.08 16.48 13.48
CA ALA A 368 29.85 17.24 13.67
C ALA A 368 29.97 18.26 14.83
N ASN A 369 30.57 17.88 15.96
CA ASN A 369 30.75 18.80 17.08
C ASN A 369 31.78 19.89 16.78
N SER A 370 32.83 19.60 16.02
CA SER A 370 33.82 20.59 15.58
C SER A 370 33.17 21.69 14.75
N ILE A 371 32.20 21.34 13.90
CA ILE A 371 31.39 22.31 13.15
C ILE A 371 30.51 23.12 14.11
N MET A 372 29.81 22.47 15.06
CA MET A 372 28.96 23.18 16.03
C MET A 372 29.73 24.21 16.85
N VAL A 373 30.89 23.82 17.37
CA VAL A 373 31.76 24.70 18.16
C VAL A 373 32.28 25.86 17.31
N ALA A 374 32.57 25.65 16.01
CA ALA A 374 32.94 26.73 15.09
C ALA A 374 31.82 27.78 14.90
N PHE A 375 30.55 27.38 15.06
CA PHE A 375 29.39 28.29 15.06
C PHE A 375 28.99 28.78 16.47
N GLY A 376 29.82 28.53 17.48
CA GLY A 376 29.60 29.00 18.86
C GLY A 376 28.62 28.16 19.69
N ALA A 377 28.27 26.95 19.23
CA ALA A 377 27.41 26.03 19.98
C ALA A 377 28.19 25.06 20.86
N ALA A 378 27.60 24.64 21.97
CA ALA A 378 28.13 23.58 22.82
C ALA A 378 28.05 22.20 22.11
N PRO A 379 29.01 21.29 22.36
CA PRO A 379 28.98 19.95 21.78
C PRO A 379 27.79 19.13 22.30
N VAL A 380 27.16 18.35 21.41
CA VAL A 380 25.99 17.50 21.71
C VAL A 380 26.31 16.03 21.44
N LYS A 381 25.46 15.11 21.92
CA LYS A 381 25.68 13.66 21.77
C LYS A 381 25.03 13.05 20.51
N TRP A 382 24.41 13.88 19.66
CA TRP A 382 23.88 13.51 18.34
C TRP A 382 23.01 12.24 18.34
N LEU A 383 23.54 11.12 17.84
CA LEU A 383 22.86 9.81 17.76
C LEU A 383 22.42 9.25 19.12
N ARG A 384 22.94 9.80 20.21
CA ARG A 384 22.63 9.40 21.59
C ARG A 384 21.70 10.38 22.32
N GLU A 385 21.15 11.35 21.59
CA GLU A 385 20.19 12.32 22.14
C GLU A 385 18.76 11.89 21.82
N SER A 386 17.99 11.53 22.85
CA SER A 386 16.58 11.18 22.72
C SER A 386 15.66 12.41 22.71
N GLY A 387 16.14 13.58 23.14
CA GLY A 387 15.35 14.81 23.18
C GLY A 387 15.03 15.36 21.79
N SER A 388 13.97 16.16 21.68
CA SER A 388 13.61 16.86 20.44
C SER A 388 14.81 17.63 19.88
N ALA A 389 15.00 17.57 18.56
CA ALA A 389 16.10 18.27 17.91
C ALA A 389 16.07 19.78 18.17
N ILE A 390 14.88 20.37 18.30
CA ILE A 390 14.72 21.81 18.55
C ILE A 390 15.23 22.19 19.93
N SER A 391 14.87 21.41 20.96
CA SER A 391 15.27 21.71 22.33
C SER A 391 16.77 21.48 22.53
N VAL A 392 17.31 20.36 22.03
CA VAL A 392 18.73 20.02 22.17
C VAL A 392 19.62 21.03 21.44
N LEU A 393 19.29 21.37 20.18
CA LEU A 393 20.07 22.36 19.42
C LEU A 393 19.90 23.76 20.01
N GLY A 394 18.68 24.15 20.41
CA GLY A 394 18.44 25.44 21.04
C GLY A 394 19.27 25.64 22.31
N GLN A 395 19.31 24.64 23.20
CA GLN A 395 20.17 24.66 24.39
C GLN A 395 21.65 24.73 24.02
N ALA A 396 22.09 24.02 22.98
CA ALA A 396 23.48 24.08 22.51
C ALA A 396 23.89 25.49 22.06
N PHE A 397 22.96 26.28 21.51
CA PHE A 397 23.17 27.69 21.14
C PHE A 397 22.87 28.69 22.28
N GLY A 398 22.55 28.22 23.50
CA GLY A 398 22.21 29.08 24.64
C GLY A 398 20.82 29.71 24.58
N ILE A 399 19.88 29.12 23.82
CA ILE A 399 18.50 29.58 23.68
C ILE A 399 17.59 28.83 24.67
N ASP A 400 17.48 29.34 25.89
CA ASP A 400 16.67 28.69 26.95
C ASP A 400 15.16 28.67 26.64
N ALA A 401 14.68 29.60 25.81
CA ALA A 401 13.25 29.72 25.47
C ALA A 401 12.66 28.48 24.79
N VAL A 402 13.50 27.65 24.15
CA VAL A 402 13.10 26.42 23.45
C VAL A 402 13.50 25.15 24.21
N ALA A 403 14.13 25.27 25.38
CA ALA A 403 14.63 24.14 26.15
C ALA A 403 13.55 23.12 26.53
N ASN A 404 12.30 23.58 26.70
CA ASN A 404 11.15 22.76 27.09
C ASN A 404 10.24 22.37 25.92
N TRP A 405 10.65 22.62 24.67
CA TRP A 405 9.85 22.26 23.49
C TRP A 405 10.00 20.78 23.16
N ASP A 406 9.14 19.94 23.75
CA ASP A 406 9.15 18.48 23.55
C ASP A 406 8.28 18.01 22.37
N PHE A 407 8.31 18.76 21.27
CA PHE A 407 7.61 18.41 20.04
C PHE A 407 8.58 18.12 18.90
N GLY A 408 8.24 17.16 18.05
CA GLY A 408 9.00 16.81 16.85
C GLY A 408 9.94 15.61 17.02
N PRO A 409 10.73 15.31 15.99
CA PRO A 409 11.67 14.19 16.02
C PRO A 409 12.83 14.44 17.00
N SER A 410 13.41 13.36 17.53
CA SER A 410 14.64 13.46 18.32
C SER A 410 15.81 13.92 17.46
N LEU A 411 16.84 14.51 18.10
CA LEU A 411 18.07 14.87 17.40
C LEU A 411 18.72 13.63 16.75
N ALA A 412 18.66 12.47 17.43
CA ALA A 412 19.18 11.24 16.87
C ALA A 412 18.46 10.82 15.57
N LEU A 413 17.13 10.98 15.50
CA LEU A 413 16.38 10.73 14.26
C LEU A 413 16.73 11.72 13.15
N ILE A 414 17.00 13.00 13.48
CA ILE A 414 17.46 14.00 12.50
C ILE A 414 18.77 13.58 11.85
N VAL A 415 19.73 13.04 12.60
CA VAL A 415 21.00 12.52 12.02
C VAL A 415 20.71 11.43 10.99
N VAL A 416 19.77 10.53 11.28
CA VAL A 416 19.38 9.46 10.36
C VAL A 416 18.63 9.99 9.12
N ILE A 417 17.80 11.02 9.29
CA ILE A 417 17.14 11.73 8.17
C ILE A 417 18.20 12.38 7.26
N LEU A 418 19.20 13.05 7.85
CA LEU A 418 20.30 13.66 7.10
C LEU A 418 21.09 12.62 6.30
N PHE A 419 21.38 11.46 6.90
CA PHE A 419 22.00 10.34 6.20
C PHE A 419 21.18 9.93 4.96
N ASN A 420 19.86 9.73 5.11
CA ASN A 420 19.02 9.31 3.99
C ASN A 420 18.95 10.36 2.89
N ILE A 421 18.76 11.64 3.25
CA ILE A 421 18.75 12.74 2.28
C ILE A 421 20.07 12.74 1.49
N TRP A 422 21.22 12.64 2.17
CA TRP A 422 22.52 12.62 1.50
C TRP A 422 22.70 11.42 0.55
N VAL A 423 22.26 10.23 0.95
CA VAL A 423 22.34 9.02 0.09
C VAL A 423 21.48 9.16 -1.16
N PHE A 424 20.23 9.64 -1.03
CA PHE A 424 19.26 9.58 -2.13
C PHE A 424 19.17 10.87 -2.97
N VAL A 425 19.68 12.01 -2.49
CA VAL A 425 19.63 13.28 -3.22
C VAL A 425 20.23 13.17 -4.62
N GLY A 426 21.35 12.47 -4.76
CA GLY A 426 21.98 12.26 -6.06
C GLY A 426 21.14 11.45 -7.03
N TYR A 427 20.56 10.35 -6.54
CA TYR A 427 19.70 9.47 -7.32
C TYR A 427 18.48 10.22 -7.85
N ASP A 428 17.79 10.97 -6.98
CA ASP A 428 16.63 11.76 -7.37
C ASP A 428 17.02 12.91 -8.32
N THR A 429 18.18 13.54 -8.12
CA THR A 429 18.70 14.59 -9.00
C THR A 429 18.87 14.08 -10.44
N VAL A 430 19.42 12.87 -10.61
CA VAL A 430 19.61 12.25 -11.93
C VAL A 430 18.26 11.97 -12.61
N ILE A 431 17.26 11.51 -11.86
CA ILE A 431 15.93 11.25 -12.40
C ILE A 431 15.22 12.56 -12.76
N PHE A 432 15.31 13.59 -11.91
CA PHE A 432 14.79 14.91 -12.25
C PHE A 432 15.47 15.52 -13.48
N LEU A 433 16.77 15.30 -13.68
CA LEU A 433 17.48 15.72 -14.90
C LEU A 433 16.94 15.03 -16.15
N ALA A 434 16.60 13.74 -16.07
CA ALA A 434 15.94 13.03 -17.18
C ALA A 434 14.54 13.61 -17.44
N GLY A 435 13.78 13.90 -16.38
CA GLY A 435 12.48 14.57 -16.48
C GLY A 435 12.56 15.95 -17.13
N LEU A 436 13.55 16.77 -16.74
CA LEU A 436 13.79 18.09 -17.34
C LEU A 436 14.13 18.00 -18.83
N GLY A 437 14.88 16.97 -19.22
CA GLY A 437 15.23 16.71 -20.62
C GLY A 437 14.03 16.36 -21.51
N ASN A 438 12.91 15.91 -20.93
CA ASN A 438 11.68 15.64 -21.67
C ASN A 438 10.82 16.90 -21.91
N ILE A 439 11.16 18.04 -21.29
CA ILE A 439 10.41 19.29 -21.48
C ILE A 439 10.90 19.98 -22.76
N PRO A 440 10.02 20.26 -23.75
CA PRO A 440 10.42 20.93 -24.98
C PRO A 440 11.04 22.31 -24.72
N ASN A 441 12.21 22.58 -25.33
CA ASN A 441 12.89 23.87 -25.20
C ASN A 441 12.07 25.05 -25.74
N THR A 442 11.15 24.79 -26.68
CA THR A 442 10.25 25.79 -27.26
C THR A 442 9.38 26.51 -26.21
N LEU A 443 8.98 25.81 -25.14
CA LEU A 443 8.22 26.42 -24.04
C LEU A 443 9.05 27.44 -23.27
N TYR A 444 10.35 27.13 -23.08
CA TYR A 444 11.29 28.03 -22.42
C TYR A 444 11.63 29.25 -23.28
N GLU A 445 11.72 29.08 -24.59
CA GLU A 445 11.97 30.16 -25.55
C GLU A 445 10.76 31.09 -25.65
N ALA A 446 9.55 30.54 -25.82
CA ALA A 446 8.30 31.30 -25.84
C ALA A 446 8.14 32.14 -24.56
N ALA A 447 8.34 31.54 -23.39
CA ALA A 447 8.23 32.25 -22.12
C ALA A 447 9.26 33.40 -21.99
N LYS A 448 10.47 33.24 -22.54
CA LYS A 448 11.48 34.32 -22.56
C LYS A 448 11.08 35.45 -23.50
N ILE A 449 10.46 35.14 -24.64
CA ILE A 449 9.91 36.14 -25.56
C ILE A 449 8.80 36.95 -24.86
N ASP A 450 7.96 36.28 -24.07
CA ASP A 450 6.91 36.91 -23.24
C ASP A 450 7.44 37.66 -22.01
N GLY A 451 8.77 37.76 -21.84
CA GLY A 451 9.40 38.48 -20.71
C GLY A 451 9.33 37.75 -19.37
N ALA A 452 9.04 36.45 -19.34
CA ALA A 452 8.96 35.70 -18.10
C ALA A 452 10.34 35.54 -17.44
N GLY A 453 10.45 35.97 -16.17
CA GLY A 453 11.65 35.76 -15.35
C GLY A 453 11.87 34.29 -14.95
N ARG A 454 13.08 33.96 -14.47
CA ARG A 454 13.49 32.58 -14.09
C ARG A 454 12.55 31.92 -13.09
N TRP A 455 12.08 32.67 -12.08
CA TRP A 455 11.13 32.15 -11.09
C TRP A 455 9.74 31.87 -11.71
N SER A 456 9.29 32.74 -12.63
CA SER A 456 8.03 32.53 -13.33
C SER A 456 8.08 31.27 -14.21
N ILE A 457 9.16 31.11 -14.97
CA ILE A 457 9.43 29.90 -15.77
C ILE A 457 9.48 28.65 -14.88
N PHE A 458 10.16 28.71 -13.74
CA PHE A 458 10.24 27.57 -12.83
C PHE A 458 8.86 27.18 -12.29
N ARG A 459 8.11 28.14 -11.73
CA ARG A 459 6.81 27.90 -11.09
C ARG A 459 5.72 27.49 -12.06
N HIS A 460 5.69 28.08 -13.26
CA HIS A 460 4.57 27.90 -14.21
C HIS A 460 4.86 26.89 -15.33
N ILE A 461 6.12 26.60 -15.64
CA ILE A 461 6.49 25.67 -16.72
C ILE A 461 7.20 24.45 -16.13
N THR A 462 8.31 24.68 -15.43
CA THR A 462 9.19 23.58 -15.02
C THR A 462 8.56 22.68 -13.96
N PHE A 463 8.10 23.26 -12.85
CA PHE A 463 7.53 22.50 -11.73
C PHE A 463 6.24 21.73 -12.14
N PRO A 464 5.29 22.31 -12.88
CA PRO A 464 4.10 21.59 -13.35
C PRO A 464 4.43 20.46 -14.33
N LEU A 465 5.33 20.68 -15.28
CA LEU A 465 5.70 19.67 -16.28
C LEU A 465 6.62 18.58 -15.70
N LEU A 466 7.30 18.84 -14.58
CA LEU A 466 8.00 17.82 -13.79
C LEU A 466 7.07 17.01 -12.89
N SER A 467 5.79 17.37 -12.76
CA SER A 467 4.85 16.67 -11.87
C SER A 467 4.78 15.14 -12.04
N PRO A 468 4.90 14.53 -13.25
CA PRO A 468 4.95 13.08 -13.38
C PRO A 468 6.19 12.48 -12.72
N THR A 469 7.33 13.16 -12.84
CA THR A 469 8.62 12.73 -12.27
C THR A 469 8.61 12.90 -10.75
N THR A 470 8.16 14.06 -10.25
CA THR A 470 7.99 14.31 -8.82
C THR A 470 7.03 13.31 -8.20
N TYR A 471 5.93 12.99 -8.88
CA TYR A 471 4.97 12.00 -8.43
C TYR A 471 5.63 10.63 -8.28
N PHE A 472 6.27 10.13 -9.34
CA PHE A 472 6.95 8.84 -9.31
C PHE A 472 7.98 8.76 -8.17
N LEU A 473 8.85 9.76 -8.05
CA LEU A 473 9.86 9.81 -7.00
C LEU A 473 9.24 9.89 -5.61
N SER A 474 8.15 10.64 -5.43
CA SER A 474 7.46 10.74 -4.15
C SER A 474 6.85 9.41 -3.70
N VAL A 475 6.26 8.63 -4.62
CA VAL A 475 5.68 7.32 -4.30
C VAL A 475 6.78 6.35 -3.87
N ILE A 476 7.84 6.27 -4.67
CA ILE A 476 8.97 5.37 -4.37
C ILE A 476 9.66 5.77 -3.08
N SER A 477 9.86 7.06 -2.83
CA SER A 477 10.51 7.56 -1.62
C SER A 477 9.69 7.29 -0.37
N ILE A 478 8.36 7.50 -0.39
CA ILE A 478 7.48 7.19 0.76
C ILE A 478 7.46 5.69 1.05
N ILE A 479 7.35 4.84 0.02
CA ILE A 479 7.42 3.39 0.23
C ILE A 479 8.81 3.00 0.79
N GLY A 480 9.87 3.64 0.30
CA GLY A 480 11.23 3.43 0.75
C GLY A 480 11.46 3.81 2.22
N THR A 481 10.95 4.95 2.67
CA THR A 481 11.11 5.42 4.06
C THR A 481 10.37 4.54 5.06
N PHE A 482 9.18 4.04 4.72
CA PHE A 482 8.44 3.10 5.58
C PHE A 482 9.12 1.73 5.68
N LYS A 483 9.80 1.29 4.61
CA LYS A 483 10.57 0.04 4.56
C LYS A 483 12.03 0.20 4.99
N ALA A 484 12.45 1.39 5.39
CA ALA A 484 13.85 1.66 5.73
C ALA A 484 14.27 0.85 6.96
N PHE A 485 15.40 0.13 6.83
CA PHE A 485 15.91 -0.76 7.87
C PHE A 485 17.42 -0.64 8.05
N ASN A 486 18.19 -0.83 6.98
CA ASN A 486 19.65 -1.05 7.06
C ASN A 486 20.39 0.03 7.86
N HIS A 487 20.30 1.29 7.45
CA HIS A 487 21.03 2.38 8.11
C HIS A 487 20.41 2.78 9.45
N LEU A 488 19.08 2.68 9.59
CA LEU A 488 18.39 2.89 10.88
C LEU A 488 18.88 1.89 11.93
N TYR A 489 19.05 0.62 11.55
CA TYR A 489 19.53 -0.42 12.45
C TYR A 489 21.00 -0.23 12.83
N VAL A 490 21.84 0.20 11.88
CA VAL A 490 23.28 0.44 12.12
C VAL A 490 23.51 1.66 13.01
N LEU A 491 22.77 2.75 12.78
CA LEU A 491 22.88 4.00 13.53
C LEU A 491 22.13 3.98 14.87
N ARG A 492 21.46 2.87 15.19
CA ARG A 492 20.68 2.71 16.41
C ARG A 492 21.60 2.62 17.63
N ASP A 493 21.36 3.49 18.61
CA ASP A 493 22.01 3.44 19.92
C ASP A 493 20.97 3.31 21.04
N PRO A 494 21.14 2.39 22.03
CA PRO A 494 20.25 2.30 23.18
C PRO A 494 20.07 3.60 23.96
N ALA A 495 21.07 4.50 23.97
CA ALA A 495 20.99 5.80 24.64
C ALA A 495 19.91 6.72 24.05
N ALA A 496 19.52 6.51 22.78
CA ALA A 496 18.45 7.26 22.12
C ALA A 496 17.04 6.81 22.53
N LYS A 497 16.90 5.85 23.45
CA LYS A 497 15.62 5.40 24.05
C LYS A 497 14.53 5.09 23.02
N GLY A 498 14.88 4.39 21.95
CA GLY A 498 13.94 3.97 20.91
C GLY A 498 13.43 5.09 19.99
N THR A 499 13.93 6.33 20.12
CA THR A 499 13.51 7.46 19.25
C THR A 499 14.01 7.36 17.80
N ILE A 500 14.82 6.35 17.48
CA ILE A 500 15.29 5.98 16.13
C ILE A 500 14.62 4.68 15.64
N ASP A 501 13.94 3.95 16.53
CA ASP A 501 13.42 2.61 16.21
C ASP A 501 12.18 2.75 15.32
N SER A 502 12.36 2.72 14.01
CA SER A 502 11.25 2.69 13.05
C SER A 502 10.44 1.40 13.20
N ALA A 503 9.23 1.35 12.64
CA ALA A 503 8.37 0.17 12.70
C ALA A 503 9.05 -1.06 12.09
N SER A 504 9.84 -0.89 11.03
CA SER A 504 10.65 -1.95 10.43
C SER A 504 11.77 -2.44 11.37
N VAL A 505 12.42 -1.54 12.11
CA VAL A 505 13.46 -1.89 13.10
C VAL A 505 12.83 -2.57 14.31
N HIS A 506 11.73 -2.04 14.83
CA HIS A 506 11.02 -2.60 15.97
C HIS A 506 10.51 -4.01 15.65
N PHE A 507 9.89 -4.20 14.48
CA PHE A 507 9.55 -5.53 13.96
C PHE A 507 10.74 -6.50 14.00
N PHE A 508 11.88 -6.09 13.45
CA PHE A 508 13.07 -6.94 13.35
C PHE A 508 13.60 -7.34 14.73
N VAL A 509 13.69 -6.39 15.66
CA VAL A 509 14.15 -6.65 17.03
C VAL A 509 13.21 -7.61 17.75
N THR A 510 11.90 -7.41 17.64
CA THR A 510 10.90 -8.29 18.27
C THR A 510 10.90 -9.69 17.64
N PHE A 511 11.15 -9.78 16.33
CA PHE A 511 11.19 -11.04 15.60
C PHE A 511 12.43 -11.86 15.97
N PHE A 512 13.62 -11.29 15.77
CA PHE A 512 14.89 -12.03 15.90
C PHE A 512 15.44 -12.05 17.33
N ARG A 513 15.35 -10.95 18.08
CA ARG A 513 15.86 -10.92 19.46
C ARG A 513 14.82 -11.38 20.47
N GLY A 514 13.55 -11.04 20.24
CA GLY A 514 12.44 -11.45 21.10
C GLY A 514 11.98 -12.89 20.89
N ALA A 515 12.30 -13.50 19.74
CA ALA A 515 11.76 -14.79 19.30
C ALA A 515 10.23 -14.84 19.44
N ARG A 516 9.55 -13.76 19.03
CA ARG A 516 8.08 -13.63 19.02
C ARG A 516 7.60 -13.49 17.58
N PHE A 517 7.76 -14.55 16.77
CA PHE A 517 7.48 -14.52 15.34
C PHE A 517 6.04 -14.16 15.02
N GLY A 518 5.04 -14.78 15.68
CA GLY A 518 3.62 -14.49 15.43
C GLY A 518 3.26 -13.04 15.72
N TYR A 519 3.68 -12.54 16.89
CA TYR A 519 3.45 -11.16 17.31
C TYR A 519 4.18 -10.13 16.44
N SER A 520 5.43 -10.38 16.07
CA SER A 520 6.17 -9.46 15.19
C SER A 520 5.55 -9.44 13.80
N THR A 521 5.09 -10.60 13.31
CA THR A 521 4.48 -10.68 11.98
C THR A 521 3.15 -9.92 11.91
N SER A 522 2.38 -9.83 13.00
CA SER A 522 1.19 -8.96 13.02
C SER A 522 1.57 -7.49 12.83
N MET A 523 2.64 -7.01 13.48
CA MET A 523 3.17 -5.65 13.27
C MET A 523 3.58 -5.41 11.81
N ALA A 524 4.27 -6.37 11.19
CA ALA A 524 4.66 -6.28 9.78
C ALA A 524 3.45 -6.22 8.84
N MET A 525 2.39 -6.99 9.14
CA MET A 525 1.13 -6.93 8.39
C MET A 525 0.43 -5.59 8.54
N VAL A 526 0.43 -5.02 9.75
CA VAL A 526 -0.10 -3.66 9.99
C VAL A 526 0.67 -2.64 9.18
N LEU A 527 2.01 -2.68 9.23
CA LEU A 527 2.88 -1.78 8.45
C LEU A 527 2.64 -1.93 6.94
N PHE A 528 2.52 -3.16 6.44
CA PHE A 528 2.19 -3.43 5.04
C PHE A 528 0.87 -2.76 4.61
N VAL A 529 -0.16 -2.86 5.45
CA VAL A 529 -1.46 -2.25 5.13
C VAL A 529 -1.40 -0.73 5.21
N ILE A 530 -0.65 -0.17 6.17
CA ILE A 530 -0.40 1.29 6.22
C ILE A 530 0.27 1.75 4.91
N ILE A 531 1.31 1.06 4.45
CA ILE A 531 2.00 1.38 3.19
C ILE A 531 1.03 1.27 2.00
N LEU A 532 0.20 0.22 1.95
CA LEU A 532 -0.79 0.04 0.88
C LEU A 532 -1.82 1.17 0.86
N VAL A 533 -2.35 1.56 2.03
CA VAL A 533 -3.32 2.66 2.14
C VAL A 533 -2.68 3.97 1.71
N LEU A 534 -1.47 4.27 2.17
CA LEU A 534 -0.72 5.47 1.76
C LEU A 534 -0.50 5.50 0.25
N TYR A 535 -0.08 4.37 -0.34
CA TYR A 535 0.08 4.23 -1.78
C TYR A 535 -1.24 4.49 -2.53
N LEU A 536 -2.35 3.88 -2.09
CA LEU A 536 -3.65 4.06 -2.74
C LEU A 536 -4.15 5.51 -2.64
N VAL A 537 -4.00 6.14 -1.48
CA VAL A 537 -4.36 7.55 -1.26
C VAL A 537 -3.51 8.46 -2.14
N GLN A 538 -2.19 8.28 -2.12
CA GLN A 538 -1.25 9.06 -2.91
C GLN A 538 -1.52 8.90 -4.41
N ASN A 539 -1.71 7.68 -4.90
CA ASN A 539 -2.03 7.40 -6.29
C ASN A 539 -3.33 8.07 -6.71
N ARG A 540 -4.36 8.06 -5.86
CA ARG A 540 -5.65 8.69 -6.16
C ARG A 540 -5.61 10.22 -6.17
N ILE A 541 -4.80 10.83 -5.28
CA ILE A 541 -4.61 12.28 -5.23
C ILE A 541 -3.77 12.73 -6.43
N ALA A 542 -2.63 12.08 -6.65
CA ALA A 542 -1.66 12.49 -7.64
C ALA A 542 -2.11 12.20 -9.08
N ALA A 543 -2.88 11.14 -9.33
CA ALA A 543 -3.43 10.87 -10.66
C ALA A 543 -4.30 12.02 -11.22
N LYS A 544 -4.79 12.93 -10.35
CA LYS A 544 -5.56 14.12 -10.76
C LYS A 544 -4.70 15.35 -11.03
N SER A 545 -3.45 15.37 -10.58
CA SER A 545 -2.57 16.55 -10.61
C SER A 545 -1.39 16.40 -11.58
N VAL A 546 -1.18 15.21 -12.14
CA VAL A 546 -0.09 14.95 -13.11
C VAL A 546 -0.51 15.46 -14.48
N HIS A 547 0.27 16.39 -15.02
CA HIS A 547 0.11 16.90 -16.38
C HIS A 547 1.05 16.11 -17.29
N TYR A 548 0.49 15.21 -18.08
CA TYR A 548 1.16 14.69 -19.26
C TYR A 548 0.96 15.77 -20.31
N GLY A 549 2.02 16.53 -20.59
CA GLY A 549 1.98 17.73 -21.44
C GLY A 549 1.30 17.54 -22.79
#